data_AF-A0A2P2DVQ1-F1
#
_entry.id   AF-A0A2P2DVQ1-F1
#
_cell.length_a   1.000
_cell.length_b   1.000
_cell.length_c   1.000
_cell.angle_alpha   90.00
_cell.angle_beta   90.00
_cell.angle_gamma   90.00
#
_symmetry.space_group_name_H-M   'P 1'
#
loop_
_entity.id
_entity.type
_entity.pdbx_description
1 polymer ?
#
loop_
_entity_poly.entity_id
_entity_poly.type
_entity_poly.pdbx_seq_one_letter_code
_entity_poly.pdbx_strand_id
1 'polypeptide(L)'
;MTPTFQSYLDEKKKIKRLNAIRLYFYFLLLAVFFYFLFSVSYMASPVIVLFNYLAVCTSIFGILQYKMYEIPRLLLEVQTKGKEANFFLLSETERLQILSALSDSLNLERKDMALLAHDPEEIIQHFQLHLRKPWYKIGLYGFYLYAFAISSGIFYLVYEYCQTGFDRY
;
A
#
# COMPACT_ATOMS: atom_id res chain seq x y z
N MET A 1 17.96 20.71 -4.93
CA MET A 1 16.91 19.72 -4.66
C MET A 1 15.59 20.44 -4.79
N THR A 2 14.79 20.07 -5.78
CA THR A 2 13.53 20.77 -6.06
C THR A 2 12.45 20.44 -5.02
N PRO A 3 11.50 21.36 -4.73
CA PRO A 3 10.40 21.07 -3.80
C PRO A 3 9.53 19.89 -4.27
N THR A 4 9.43 19.72 -5.59
CA THR A 4 8.75 18.59 -6.24
C THR A 4 9.44 17.25 -5.92
N PHE A 5 10.77 17.21 -5.96
CA PHE A 5 11.53 16.01 -5.60
C PHE A 5 11.41 15.68 -4.10
N GLN A 6 11.38 16.70 -3.24
CA GLN A 6 11.14 16.51 -1.81
C GLN A 6 9.76 15.87 -1.55
N SER A 7 8.72 16.33 -2.25
CA SER A 7 7.38 15.75 -2.17
C SER A 7 7.35 14.27 -2.56
N TYR A 8 8.08 13.89 -3.60
CA TYR A 8 8.27 12.49 -4.00
C TYR A 8 8.92 11.63 -2.89
N LEU A 9 9.99 12.14 -2.27
CA LEU A 9 10.66 11.43 -1.18
C LEU A 9 9.76 11.27 0.04
N ASP A 10 8.98 12.31 0.37
CA ASP A 10 8.02 12.26 1.46
C ASP A 10 6.89 11.26 1.18
N GLU A 11 6.42 11.17 -0.06
CA GLU A 11 5.48 10.13 -0.50
C GLU A 11 6.08 8.74 -0.28
N LYS A 12 7.30 8.47 -0.76
CA LYS A 12 8.00 7.19 -0.54
C LYS A 12 8.17 6.86 0.94
N LYS A 13 8.53 7.85 1.76
CA LYS A 13 8.69 7.67 3.21
C LYS A 13 7.36 7.33 3.88
N LYS A 14 6.27 7.98 3.48
CA LYS A 14 4.91 7.71 3.98
C LYS A 14 4.48 6.28 3.62
N ILE A 15 4.72 5.84 2.39
CA ILE A 15 4.41 4.48 1.93
C ILE A 15 5.16 3.45 2.78
N LYS A 16 6.47 3.65 3.00
CA LYS A 16 7.29 2.75 3.83
C LYS A 16 6.77 2.65 5.27
N ARG A 17 6.39 3.79 5.87
CA ARG A 17 5.80 3.82 7.23
C ARG A 17 4.47 3.09 7.29
N LEU A 18 3.55 3.35 6.35
CA LEU A 18 2.25 2.68 6.34
C LEU A 18 2.39 1.16 6.14
N ASN A 19 3.33 0.73 5.29
CA ASN A 19 3.62 -0.69 5.09
C ASN A 19 4.17 -1.35 6.37
N ALA A 20 5.05 -0.67 7.10
CA ALA A 20 5.58 -1.15 8.37
C ALA A 20 4.46 -1.28 9.44
N ILE A 21 3.57 -0.29 9.54
CA ILE A 21 2.42 -0.34 10.45
C ILE A 21 1.50 -1.52 10.09
N ARG A 22 1.20 -1.72 8.80
CA ARG A 22 0.39 -2.84 8.33
C ARG A 22 1.01 -4.19 8.71
N LEU A 23 2.30 -4.37 8.45
CA LEU A 23 3.02 -5.60 8.80
C LEU A 23 2.98 -5.86 10.31
N TYR A 24 3.15 -4.81 11.12
CA TYR A 24 3.02 -4.92 12.57
C TYR A 24 1.63 -5.41 12.99
N PHE A 25 0.55 -4.83 12.47
CA PHE A 25 -0.82 -5.29 12.75
C PHE A 25 -1.06 -6.72 12.28
N TYR A 26 -0.56 -7.09 11.09
CA TYR A 26 -0.67 -8.47 10.59
C TYR A 26 -0.01 -9.47 11.55
N PHE A 27 1.24 -9.22 11.96
CA PHE A 27 1.94 -10.11 12.89
C PHE A 27 1.30 -10.13 14.28
N LEU A 28 0.78 -9.00 14.75
CA LEU A 28 0.05 -8.93 16.01
C LEU A 28 -1.22 -9.80 15.96
N LEU A 29 -2.06 -9.63 14.93
CA LEU A 29 -3.26 -10.44 14.74
C LEU A 29 -2.93 -11.93 14.61
N LEU A 30 -1.85 -12.26 13.89
CA LEU A 30 -1.39 -13.63 13.72
C LEU A 30 -0.88 -14.24 15.04
N ALA A 31 -0.15 -13.47 15.85
CA ALA A 31 0.30 -13.90 17.16
C ALA A 31 -0.88 -14.17 18.11
N VAL A 32 -1.87 -13.28 18.12
CA VAL A 32 -3.11 -13.46 18.88
C VAL A 32 -3.87 -14.69 18.38
N PHE A 33 -4.01 -14.86 17.07
CA PHE A 33 -4.62 -16.05 16.47
C PHE A 33 -3.92 -17.34 16.94
N PHE A 34 -2.59 -17.41 16.90
CA PHE A 34 -1.85 -18.58 17.38
C PHE A 34 -2.03 -18.81 18.88
N TYR A 35 -2.04 -17.75 19.68
CA TYR A 35 -2.32 -17.85 21.12
C TYR A 35 -3.68 -18.52 21.39
N PHE A 36 -4.73 -18.10 20.70
CA PHE A 36 -6.06 -18.71 20.83
C PHE A 36 -6.11 -20.13 20.26
N LEU A 37 -5.41 -20.40 19.14
CA LEU A 37 -5.37 -21.72 18.52
C LEU A 37 -4.72 -22.77 19.44
N PHE A 38 -3.66 -22.40 20.16
CA PHE A 38 -2.97 -23.32 21.08
C PHE A 38 -3.53 -23.30 22.50
N SER A 39 -4.45 -22.39 22.81
CA SER A 39 -5.20 -22.40 24.06
C SER A 39 -6.37 -23.38 23.96
N VAL A 40 -6.29 -24.48 24.73
CA VAL A 40 -7.25 -25.60 24.72
C VAL A 40 -8.70 -25.13 24.93
N SER A 41 -8.90 -24.05 25.68
CA SER A 41 -10.24 -23.51 25.98
C SER A 41 -10.95 -22.83 24.80
N TYR A 42 -10.23 -22.45 23.73
CA TYR A 42 -10.80 -21.58 22.69
C TYR A 42 -10.80 -22.16 21.29
N MET A 43 -10.33 -23.41 21.12
CA MET A 43 -10.07 -24.02 19.82
C MET A 43 -11.30 -24.09 18.89
N ALA A 44 -12.53 -24.03 19.42
CA ALA A 44 -13.79 -24.03 18.67
C ALA A 44 -14.53 -22.67 18.69
N SER A 45 -13.91 -21.61 19.22
CA SER A 45 -14.59 -20.33 19.40
C SER A 45 -14.73 -19.57 18.07
N PRO A 46 -15.92 -18.96 17.79
CA PRO A 46 -16.13 -18.04 16.68
C PRO A 46 -15.09 -16.90 16.61
N VAL A 47 -14.46 -16.60 17.74
CA VAL A 47 -13.36 -15.62 17.90
C VAL A 47 -12.14 -15.97 17.05
N ILE A 48 -11.76 -17.25 16.96
CA ILE A 48 -10.60 -17.70 16.16
C ILE A 48 -10.86 -17.44 14.66
N VAL A 49 -12.07 -17.73 14.21
CA VAL A 49 -12.50 -17.50 12.83
C VAL A 49 -12.47 -16.01 12.50
N LEU A 50 -12.92 -15.15 13.43
CA LEU A 50 -12.88 -13.70 13.26
C LEU A 50 -11.44 -13.16 13.16
N PHE A 51 -10.51 -13.63 13.99
CA PHE A 51 -9.10 -13.25 13.90
C PHE A 51 -8.47 -13.67 12.55
N ASN A 52 -8.81 -14.86 12.06
CA ASN A 52 -8.35 -15.33 10.75
C ASN A 52 -8.86 -14.41 9.63
N TYR A 53 -10.15 -14.08 9.61
CA TYR A 53 -10.72 -13.15 8.63
C TYR A 53 -10.08 -11.77 8.70
N LEU A 54 -9.82 -11.23 9.90
CA LEU A 54 -9.13 -9.96 10.07
C LEU A 54 -7.70 -10.01 9.50
N ALA A 55 -6.96 -11.10 9.71
CA ALA A 55 -5.63 -11.29 9.14
C ALA A 55 -5.66 -11.39 7.60
N VAL A 56 -6.61 -12.14 7.04
CA VAL A 56 -6.81 -12.24 5.57
C VAL A 56 -7.19 -10.88 4.98
N CYS A 57 -8.11 -10.15 5.61
CA CYS A 57 -8.46 -8.79 5.20
C CYS A 57 -7.22 -7.89 5.21
N THR A 58 -6.43 -7.91 6.28
CA THR A 58 -5.17 -7.14 6.39
C THR A 58 -4.20 -7.44 5.24
N SER A 59 -4.07 -8.72 4.86
CA SER A 59 -3.24 -9.16 3.73
C SER A 59 -3.75 -8.65 2.39
N ILE A 60 -5.06 -8.77 2.12
CA ILE A 60 -5.69 -8.30 0.88
C ILE A 60 -5.52 -6.78 0.75
N PHE A 61 -5.73 -6.03 1.84
CA PHE A 61 -5.49 -4.59 1.85
C PHE A 61 -4.02 -4.23 1.62
N GLY A 62 -3.11 -5.11 2.01
CA GLY A 62 -1.70 -4.94 1.70
C GLY A 62 -1.40 -4.96 0.20
N ILE A 63 -2.05 -5.85 -0.55
CA ILE A 63 -1.96 -5.92 -2.01
C ILE A 63 -2.54 -4.65 -2.64
N LEU A 64 -3.68 -4.20 -2.12
CA LEU A 64 -4.37 -3.03 -2.64
C LEU A 64 -3.55 -1.76 -2.41
N GLN A 65 -2.95 -1.61 -1.23
CA GLN A 65 -2.03 -0.53 -0.90
C GLN A 65 -0.76 -0.56 -1.77
N TYR A 66 -0.20 -1.74 -2.05
CA TYR A 66 0.93 -1.87 -2.97
C TYR A 66 0.55 -1.33 -4.37
N LYS A 67 -0.63 -1.70 -4.89
CA LYS A 67 -1.12 -1.20 -6.17
C LYS A 67 -1.42 0.31 -6.19
N MET A 68 -1.83 0.90 -5.07
CA MET A 68 -2.02 2.37 -4.96
C MET A 68 -0.75 3.18 -5.22
N TYR A 69 0.39 2.64 -4.79
CA TYR A 69 1.66 3.36 -4.74
C TYR A 69 2.73 2.76 -5.66
N GLU A 70 2.30 1.84 -6.54
CA GLU A 70 3.15 1.16 -7.52
C GLU A 70 3.80 2.16 -8.48
N ILE A 71 3.09 3.25 -8.83
CA ILE A 71 3.63 4.35 -9.64
C ILE A 71 3.53 5.68 -8.88
N PRO A 72 4.62 6.47 -8.78
CA PRO A 72 4.59 7.80 -8.18
C PRO A 72 3.58 8.72 -8.86
N ARG A 73 2.87 9.54 -8.08
CA ARG A 73 1.87 10.47 -8.64
C ARG A 73 2.44 11.40 -9.69
N LEU A 74 3.69 11.82 -9.51
CA LEU A 74 4.42 12.65 -10.46
C LEU A 74 4.48 12.06 -11.87
N LEU A 75 4.60 10.74 -11.99
CA LEU A 75 4.62 10.06 -13.28
C LEU A 75 3.21 9.81 -13.81
N LEU A 76 2.22 9.61 -12.94
CA LEU A 76 0.82 9.55 -13.38
C LEU A 76 0.35 10.88 -13.98
N GLU A 77 0.87 12.02 -13.49
CA GLU A 77 0.57 13.33 -14.07
C GLU A 77 1.07 13.48 -15.51
N VAL A 78 2.17 12.79 -15.88
CA VAL A 78 2.73 12.80 -17.25
C VAL A 78 1.69 12.31 -18.27
N GLN A 79 0.87 11.32 -17.90
CA GLN A 79 -0.21 10.83 -18.77
C GLN A 79 -1.24 11.92 -19.10
N THR A 80 -1.55 12.80 -18.13
CA THR A 80 -2.61 13.80 -18.27
C THR A 80 -2.11 15.17 -18.75
N LYS A 81 -0.86 15.53 -18.42
CA LYS A 81 -0.29 16.86 -18.63
C LYS A 81 0.89 16.84 -19.61
N GLY A 82 1.36 15.67 -20.05
CA GLY A 82 2.50 15.55 -20.96
C GLY A 82 3.73 16.30 -20.44
N LYS A 83 4.31 17.15 -21.29
CA LYS A 83 5.50 17.96 -20.98
C LYS A 83 5.27 19.02 -19.89
N GLU A 84 4.03 19.37 -19.60
CA GLU A 84 3.67 20.33 -18.53
C GLU A 84 3.57 19.66 -17.15
N ALA A 85 3.76 18.34 -17.07
CA ALA A 85 3.74 17.64 -15.79
C ALA A 85 4.87 18.12 -14.86
N ASN A 86 4.59 18.12 -13.56
CA ASN A 86 5.56 18.50 -12.52
C ASN A 86 6.86 17.68 -12.58
N PHE A 87 6.80 16.47 -13.16
CA PHE A 87 7.97 15.65 -13.43
C PHE A 87 9.02 16.35 -14.31
N PHE A 88 8.62 17.13 -15.31
CA PHE A 88 9.55 17.84 -16.20
C PHE A 88 10.14 19.12 -15.60
N LEU A 89 9.61 19.58 -14.45
CA LEU A 89 10.20 20.68 -13.67
C LEU A 89 11.42 20.23 -12.85
N LEU A 90 11.65 18.92 -12.75
CA LEU A 90 12.77 18.33 -12.03
C LEU A 90 14.07 18.43 -12.82
N SER A 91 15.21 18.48 -12.12
CA SER A 91 16.51 18.37 -12.80
C SER A 91 16.61 17.01 -13.51
N GLU A 92 17.43 16.94 -14.56
CA GLU A 92 17.67 15.69 -15.29
C GLU A 92 18.13 14.55 -14.36
N THR A 93 19.03 14.88 -13.44
CA THR A 93 19.49 13.94 -12.40
C THR A 93 18.37 13.44 -11.49
N GLU A 94 17.45 14.31 -11.07
CA GLU A 94 16.29 13.95 -10.24
C GLU A 94 15.32 13.06 -11.03
N ARG A 95 15.06 13.37 -12.31
CA ARG A 95 14.23 12.55 -13.20
C ARG A 95 14.81 11.14 -13.38
N LEU A 96 16.10 11.05 -13.69
CA LEU A 96 16.82 9.78 -13.83
C LEU A 96 16.74 8.93 -12.56
N GLN A 97 16.88 9.55 -11.38
CA GLN A 97 16.75 8.85 -10.11
C GLN A 97 15.34 8.28 -9.89
N ILE A 98 14.30 9.03 -10.26
CA ILE A 98 12.91 8.55 -10.15
C ILE A 98 12.67 7.39 -11.12
N LEU A 99 13.07 7.54 -12.40
CA LEU A 99 12.84 6.54 -13.44
C LEU A 99 13.60 5.25 -13.17
N SER A 100 14.88 5.34 -12.79
CA SER A 100 15.68 4.16 -12.43
C SER A 100 15.13 3.43 -11.21
N ALA A 101 14.77 4.17 -10.15
CA ALA A 101 14.17 3.57 -8.97
C ALA A 101 12.81 2.92 -9.25
N LEU A 102 12.04 3.45 -10.20
CA LEU A 102 10.77 2.86 -10.62
C LEU A 102 11.00 1.60 -11.47
N SER A 103 11.90 1.65 -12.43
CA SER A 103 12.27 0.51 -13.28
C SER A 103 12.74 -0.68 -12.44
N ASP A 104 13.64 -0.44 -11.48
CA ASP A 104 14.12 -1.47 -10.56
C ASP A 104 12.96 -2.03 -9.71
N SER A 105 12.02 -1.18 -9.27
CA SER A 105 10.88 -1.65 -8.46
C SER A 105 9.85 -2.47 -9.24
N LEU A 106 9.77 -2.27 -10.56
CA LEU A 106 8.84 -2.96 -11.45
C LEU A 106 9.51 -4.13 -12.20
N ASN A 107 10.80 -4.40 -11.96
CA ASN A 107 11.60 -5.38 -12.69
C ASN A 107 11.52 -5.18 -14.21
N LEU A 108 11.46 -3.93 -14.68
CA LEU A 108 11.48 -3.61 -16.11
C LEU A 108 12.93 -3.62 -16.62
N GLU A 109 13.11 -4.02 -17.88
CA GLU A 109 14.42 -3.93 -18.53
C GLU A 109 14.93 -2.49 -18.50
N ARG A 110 16.21 -2.34 -18.16
CA ARG A 110 16.90 -1.05 -18.17
C ARG A 110 17.06 -0.58 -19.62
N LYS A 111 16.03 0.06 -20.15
CA LYS A 111 16.18 0.98 -21.28
C LYS A 111 17.03 2.16 -20.88
N ASP A 112 17.56 2.87 -21.88
CA ASP A 112 18.34 4.07 -21.65
C ASP A 112 17.46 5.16 -21.01
N MET A 113 17.51 5.25 -19.68
CA MET A 113 16.64 6.13 -18.89
C MET A 113 16.88 7.60 -19.22
N ALA A 114 18.07 7.93 -19.76
CA ALA A 114 18.39 9.26 -20.25
C ALA A 114 17.50 9.67 -21.42
N LEU A 115 17.25 8.77 -22.37
CA LEU A 115 16.35 9.03 -23.50
C LEU A 115 14.91 9.17 -23.01
N LEU A 116 14.48 8.27 -22.12
CA LEU A 116 13.14 8.30 -21.52
C LEU A 116 12.85 9.59 -20.72
N ALA A 117 13.86 10.20 -20.11
CA ALA A 117 13.66 11.38 -19.26
C ALA A 117 13.15 12.62 -20.01
N HIS A 118 13.28 12.66 -21.34
CA HIS A 118 12.94 13.82 -22.16
C HIS A 118 11.61 13.71 -22.91
N ASP A 119 11.10 12.50 -23.13
CA ASP A 119 9.88 12.28 -23.90
C ASP A 119 8.74 11.70 -23.05
N PRO A 120 7.64 12.45 -22.84
CA PRO A 120 6.48 11.92 -22.12
C PRO A 120 5.84 10.70 -22.80
N GLU A 121 5.88 10.59 -24.13
CA GLU A 121 5.26 9.45 -24.83
C GLU A 121 6.03 8.16 -24.55
N GLU A 122 7.36 8.23 -24.56
CA GLU A 122 8.19 7.08 -24.23
C GLU A 122 8.01 6.65 -22.76
N ILE A 123 7.86 7.60 -21.83
CA ILE A 123 7.53 7.30 -20.42
C ILE A 123 6.17 6.57 -20.33
N ILE A 124 5.15 7.09 -21.01
CA ILE A 124 3.80 6.50 -20.99
C ILE A 124 3.80 5.08 -21.55
N GLN A 125 4.54 4.83 -22.62
CA GLN A 125 4.66 3.51 -23.24
C GLN A 125 5.49 2.55 -22.37
N HIS A 126 6.67 2.99 -21.91
CA HIS A 126 7.59 2.13 -21.16
C HIS A 126 7.00 1.68 -19.82
N PHE A 127 6.31 2.58 -19.10
CA PHE A 127 5.65 2.24 -17.83
C PHE A 127 4.19 1.80 -18.00
N GLN A 128 3.70 1.73 -19.25
CA GLN A 128 2.33 1.40 -19.62
C GLN A 128 1.29 2.19 -18.80
N LEU A 129 1.52 3.50 -18.64
CA LEU A 129 0.69 4.36 -17.77
C LEU A 129 -0.79 4.34 -18.19
N HIS A 130 -1.07 4.15 -19.48
CA HIS A 130 -2.43 4.03 -20.02
C HIS A 130 -3.23 2.84 -19.48
N LEU A 131 -2.58 1.75 -19.07
CA LEU A 131 -3.24 0.58 -18.47
C LEU A 131 -3.46 0.72 -16.97
N ARG A 132 -2.87 1.75 -16.35
CA ARG A 132 -2.86 1.91 -14.89
C ARG A 132 -4.13 2.63 -14.47
N LYS A 133 -5.00 1.94 -13.73
CA LYS A 133 -6.18 2.53 -13.11
C LYS A 133 -5.76 3.53 -12.01
N PRO A 134 -6.61 4.51 -11.65
CA PRO A 134 -6.37 5.45 -10.56
C PRO A 134 -6.51 4.76 -9.19
N TRP A 135 -5.61 3.82 -8.91
CA TRP A 135 -5.61 3.00 -7.70
C TRP A 135 -5.63 3.83 -6.44
N TYR A 136 -5.05 5.05 -6.46
CA TYR A 136 -5.11 5.97 -5.33
C TYR A 136 -6.54 6.24 -4.83
N LYS A 137 -7.51 6.43 -5.74
CA LYS A 137 -8.92 6.65 -5.33
C LYS A 137 -9.51 5.37 -4.77
N ILE A 138 -9.37 4.27 -5.52
CA ILE A 138 -9.91 2.94 -5.16
C ILE A 138 -9.40 2.50 -3.80
N GLY A 139 -8.11 2.69 -3.54
CA GLY A 139 -7.51 2.28 -2.29
C GLY A 139 -7.66 3.25 -1.14
N LEU A 140 -8.03 4.51 -1.38
CA LEU A 140 -8.50 5.37 -0.30
C LEU A 140 -9.86 4.86 0.23
N TYR A 141 -10.80 4.55 -0.67
CA TYR A 141 -12.08 3.92 -0.29
C TYR A 141 -11.85 2.58 0.40
N GLY A 142 -10.96 1.75 -0.17
CA GLY A 142 -10.55 0.50 0.43
C GLY A 142 -9.99 0.71 1.85
N PHE A 143 -9.10 1.67 2.05
CA PHE A 143 -8.52 1.95 3.36
C PHE A 143 -9.57 2.34 4.41
N TYR A 144 -10.57 3.16 4.05
CA TYR A 144 -11.65 3.50 4.98
C TYR A 144 -12.50 2.27 5.35
N LEU A 145 -12.84 1.45 4.35
CA LEU A 145 -13.58 0.20 4.60
C LEU A 145 -12.77 -0.76 5.48
N TYR A 146 -11.46 -0.87 5.25
CA TYR A 146 -10.55 -1.65 6.07
C TYR A 146 -10.49 -1.15 7.51
N ALA A 147 -10.25 0.15 7.70
CA ALA A 147 -10.17 0.76 9.02
C ALA A 147 -11.47 0.53 9.79
N PHE A 148 -12.62 0.69 9.13
CA PHE A 148 -13.92 0.40 9.71
C PHE A 148 -14.09 -1.08 10.09
N ALA A 149 -13.76 -2.02 9.19
CA ALA A 149 -13.89 -3.45 9.44
C ALA A 149 -12.97 -3.94 10.58
N ILE A 150 -11.72 -3.46 10.61
CA ILE A 150 -10.77 -3.81 11.67
C ILE A 150 -11.19 -3.20 13.00
N SER A 151 -11.54 -1.91 13.03
CA SER A 151 -11.94 -1.25 14.28
C SER A 151 -13.23 -1.85 14.86
N SER A 152 -14.22 -2.16 14.02
CA SER A 152 -15.44 -2.84 14.47
C SER A 152 -15.16 -4.26 14.94
N GLY A 153 -14.33 -5.03 14.24
CA GLY A 153 -13.91 -6.37 14.64
C GLY A 153 -13.16 -6.38 15.96
N ILE A 154 -12.18 -5.50 16.14
CA ILE A 154 -11.44 -5.35 17.40
C ILE A 154 -12.37 -4.91 18.53
N PHE A 155 -13.25 -3.92 18.29
CA PHE A 155 -14.19 -3.44 19.30
C PHE A 155 -15.12 -4.56 19.77
N TYR A 156 -15.66 -5.34 18.83
CA TYR A 156 -16.49 -6.51 19.15
C TYR A 156 -15.72 -7.53 19.98
N LEU A 157 -14.48 -7.85 19.61
CA LEU A 157 -13.63 -8.79 20.35
C LEU A 157 -13.33 -8.32 21.78
N VAL A 158 -13.02 -7.03 21.95
CA VAL A 158 -12.77 -6.44 23.27
C VAL A 158 -14.04 -6.43 24.10
N TYR A 159 -15.18 -6.05 23.50
CA TYR A 159 -16.47 -6.08 24.17
C TYR A 159 -16.82 -7.49 24.67
N GLU A 160 -16.64 -8.50 23.82
CA GLU A 160 -16.96 -9.87 24.19
C GLU A 160 -16.02 -10.41 25.25
N TYR A 161 -14.73 -10.11 25.17
CA TYR A 161 -13.78 -10.39 26.26
C TYR A 161 -14.22 -9.79 27.59
N CYS A 162 -14.64 -8.52 27.60
CA CYS A 162 -15.08 -7.86 28.83
C CYS A 162 -16.37 -8.45 29.40
N GLN A 163 -17.27 -8.93 28.56
CA GLN A 163 -18.57 -9.48 28.99
C GLN A 163 -18.47 -10.93 29.46
N THR A 164 -17.70 -11.75 28.76
CA THR A 164 -17.73 -13.20 28.95
C THR A 164 -16.38 -13.77 29.33
N GLY A 165 -15.29 -12.99 29.31
CA GLY A 165 -13.93 -13.54 29.43
C GLY A 165 -13.55 -14.43 28.24
N PHE A 166 -14.39 -14.47 27.20
CA PHE A 166 -14.50 -15.55 26.22
C PHE A 166 -14.95 -16.92 26.78
N ASP A 167 -15.35 -17.02 28.07
CA ASP A 167 -15.74 -18.27 28.76
C ASP A 167 -17.14 -18.78 28.37
N ARG A 168 -17.93 -18.03 27.60
CA ARG A 168 -19.20 -18.54 27.05
C ARG A 168 -18.93 -19.39 25.82
N TYR A 169 -18.36 -20.58 26.00
CA TYR A 169 -18.59 -21.85 25.27
C TYR A 169 -17.65 -22.94 25.79
#